data_AF-A0A1F8C063-F1
#
_entry.id   AF-A0A1F8C063-F1
#
_cell.length_a   1.000
_cell.length_b   1.000
_cell.length_c   1.000
_cell.angle_alpha   90.00
_cell.angle_beta   90.00
_cell.angle_gamma   90.00
#
_symmetry.space_group_name_H-M   'P 1'
#
loop_
_entity.id
_entity.type
_entity.pdbx_description
1 polymer ?
#
loop_
_entity_poly.entity_id
_entity_poly.type
_entity_poly.pdbx_seq_one_letter_code
_entity_poly.pdbx_strand_id
1 'polypeptide(L)'
;MKYRVKYLRYLFILTILYGGFFSFLFFTNPKNLSIVLLIVPFLLLFLGLFFTFTLLIRIFIRNTSDKLSKKHFVMATLLAAIPTCLLLLDSVDQLTLKDGLLFITFGIFVLFYINRVSLKKPRY
;
A
#
# COMPACT_ATOMS: atom_id res chain seq x y z
N MET A 1 16.82 21.04 -8.22
CA MET A 1 17.23 19.79 -8.91
C MET A 1 17.08 18.51 -8.06
N LYS A 2 17.48 18.49 -6.76
CA LYS A 2 17.35 17.31 -5.87
C LYS A 2 15.94 16.68 -5.76
N TYR A 3 14.88 17.47 -5.88
CA TYR A 3 13.51 16.96 -5.80
C TYR A 3 13.17 16.02 -6.97
N ARG A 4 13.53 16.35 -8.21
CA ARG A 4 13.23 15.53 -9.40
C ARG A 4 13.88 14.15 -9.36
N VAL A 5 15.12 14.07 -8.88
CA VAL A 5 15.87 12.80 -8.79
C VAL A 5 15.22 11.83 -7.79
N LYS A 6 14.64 12.33 -6.69
CA LYS A 6 13.89 11.49 -5.74
C LYS A 6 12.64 10.90 -6.41
N TYR A 7 11.84 11.70 -7.11
CA TYR A 7 10.63 11.20 -7.79
C TYR A 7 10.98 10.18 -8.89
N LEU A 8 12.08 10.38 -9.63
CA LEU A 8 12.51 9.44 -10.67
C LEU A 8 12.82 8.05 -10.09
N ARG A 9 13.46 8.00 -8.91
CA ARG A 9 13.71 6.74 -8.20
C ARG A 9 12.42 6.03 -7.82
N TYR A 10 11.42 6.75 -7.31
CA TYR A 10 10.12 6.16 -6.98
C TYR A 10 9.41 5.62 -8.23
N LEU A 11 9.43 6.36 -9.34
CA LEU A 11 8.85 5.89 -10.59
C LEU A 11 9.55 4.64 -11.11
N PHE A 12 10.89 4.59 -11.06
CA PHE A 12 11.65 3.41 -11.46
C PHE A 12 11.32 2.19 -10.59
N ILE A 13 11.24 2.37 -9.27
CA ILE A 13 10.82 1.32 -8.31
C ILE A 13 9.40 0.84 -8.63
N LEU A 14 8.47 1.76 -8.90
CA LEU A 14 7.09 1.43 -9.28
C LEU A 14 7.03 0.62 -10.58
N THR A 15 7.79 1.00 -11.60
CA THR A 15 7.87 0.26 -12.86
C THR A 15 8.37 -1.16 -12.64
N ILE A 16 9.38 -1.35 -11.80
CA ILE A 16 9.89 -2.68 -11.45
C ILE A 16 8.85 -3.50 -10.69
N LEU A 17 8.17 -2.90 -9.71
CA LEU A 17 7.16 -3.58 -8.90
C LEU A 17 5.95 -4.02 -9.72
N TYR A 18 5.37 -3.12 -10.51
CA TYR A 18 4.25 -3.46 -11.38
C TYR A 18 4.68 -4.39 -12.52
N GLY A 19 5.87 -4.18 -13.09
CA GLY A 19 6.44 -5.08 -14.08
C GLY A 19 6.60 -6.49 -13.54
N GLY A 20 7.19 -6.64 -12.35
CA GLY A 20 7.34 -7.92 -11.67
C GLY A 20 6.00 -8.57 -11.32
N PHE A 21 5.02 -7.79 -10.88
CA PHE A 21 3.66 -8.27 -10.64
C PHE A 21 3.00 -8.83 -11.91
N PHE A 22 3.00 -8.06 -13.00
CA PHE A 22 2.44 -8.52 -14.27
C PHE A 22 3.19 -9.71 -14.84
N SER A 23 4.53 -9.70 -14.82
CA SER A 23 5.32 -10.85 -15.23
C SER A 23 4.98 -12.09 -14.40
N PHE A 24 4.80 -11.95 -13.09
CA PHE A 24 4.35 -13.06 -12.26
C PHE A 24 2.97 -13.57 -12.71
N LEU A 25 1.99 -12.70 -12.93
CA LEU A 25 0.66 -13.13 -13.39
C LEU A 25 0.67 -13.81 -14.77
N PHE A 26 1.53 -13.36 -15.70
CA PHE A 26 1.58 -13.91 -17.05
C PHE A 26 2.39 -15.21 -17.16
N PHE A 27 3.48 -15.34 -16.41
CA PHE A 27 4.38 -16.50 -16.51
C PHE A 27 4.06 -17.61 -15.52
N THR A 28 3.29 -17.34 -14.46
CA THR A 28 3.07 -18.31 -13.40
C THR A 28 1.83 -19.14 -13.67
N ASN A 29 2.01 -20.45 -13.86
CA ASN A 29 0.94 -21.39 -14.14
C ASN A 29 0.21 -21.77 -12.83
N PRO A 30 -1.09 -21.47 -12.66
CA PRO A 30 -1.80 -21.60 -11.39
C PRO A 30 -1.91 -23.04 -10.86
N LYS A 31 -1.75 -24.05 -11.72
CA LYS A 31 -1.96 -25.47 -11.37
C LYS A 31 -0.77 -26.15 -10.67
N ASN A 32 0.43 -25.56 -10.72
CA ASN A 32 1.65 -26.15 -10.14
C ASN A 32 2.27 -25.30 -9.03
N LEU A 33 1.54 -24.31 -8.50
CA LEU A 33 2.07 -23.39 -7.51
C LEU A 33 1.89 -23.91 -6.09
N SER A 34 2.99 -23.92 -5.34
CA SER A 34 2.93 -24.05 -3.88
C SER A 34 2.14 -22.88 -3.29
N ILE A 35 1.38 -23.14 -2.23
CA ILE A 35 0.59 -22.16 -1.48
C ILE A 35 1.42 -20.92 -1.07
N VAL A 36 2.72 -21.09 -0.83
CA VAL A 36 3.62 -19.99 -0.49
C VAL A 36 3.77 -18.99 -1.64
N LEU A 37 3.79 -19.46 -2.89
CA LEU A 37 3.90 -18.62 -4.08
C LEU A 37 2.61 -17.86 -4.39
N LEU A 38 1.46 -18.28 -3.86
CA LEU A 38 0.20 -17.53 -3.99
C LEU A 38 0.22 -16.22 -3.20
N ILE A 39 1.07 -16.07 -2.17
CA ILE A 39 1.19 -14.83 -1.38
C ILE A 39 2.01 -13.77 -2.13
N VAL A 40 2.94 -14.19 -2.98
CA VAL A 40 3.84 -13.33 -3.76
C VAL A 40 3.12 -12.22 -4.53
N PRO A 41 2.06 -12.47 -5.32
CA PRO A 41 1.35 -11.43 -6.05
C PRO A 41 0.71 -10.40 -5.12
N PHE A 42 0.19 -10.83 -3.96
CA PHE A 42 -0.38 -9.90 -2.97
C PHE A 42 0.69 -9.02 -2.32
N LEU A 43 1.88 -9.55 -2.03
CA LEU A 43 3.00 -8.76 -1.51
C LEU A 43 3.50 -7.73 -2.53
N LEU A 44 3.64 -8.13 -3.79
CA LEU A 44 4.00 -7.22 -4.90
C LEU A 44 2.97 -6.11 -5.06
N LEU A 45 1.68 -6.46 -5.02
CA LEU A 45 0.57 -5.52 -5.12
C LEU A 45 0.55 -4.55 -3.92
N PHE A 46 0.71 -5.05 -2.70
CA PHE A 46 0.82 -4.23 -1.50
C PHE A 46 1.97 -3.23 -1.58
N LEU A 47 3.17 -3.69 -1.96
CA LEU A 47 4.34 -2.83 -2.11
C LEU A 47 4.12 -1.79 -3.22
N GLY A 48 3.57 -2.19 -4.36
CA GLY A 48 3.25 -1.29 -5.46
C GLY A 48 2.27 -0.19 -5.03
N LEU A 49 1.17 -0.57 -4.39
CA LEU A 49 0.19 0.39 -3.85
C LEU A 49 0.79 1.27 -2.75
N PHE A 50 1.60 0.72 -1.86
CA PHE A 50 2.26 1.48 -0.80
C PHE A 50 3.15 2.58 -1.36
N PHE A 51 3.98 2.26 -2.36
CA PHE A 51 4.81 3.26 -3.03
C PHE A 51 3.99 4.28 -3.82
N THR A 52 2.89 3.84 -4.45
CA THR A 52 1.95 4.73 -5.17
C THR A 52 1.29 5.73 -4.22
N PHE A 53 0.72 5.27 -3.10
CA PHE A 53 0.10 6.15 -2.11
C PHE A 53 1.11 7.06 -1.42
N THR A 54 2.31 6.55 -1.13
CA THR A 54 3.39 7.39 -0.59
C THR A 54 3.74 8.53 -1.54
N LEU A 55 3.82 8.25 -2.85
CA LEU A 55 4.09 9.24 -3.87
C LEU A 55 2.92 10.22 -4.02
N LEU A 56 1.67 9.74 -4.06
CA LEU A 56 0.46 10.57 -4.10
C LEU A 56 0.40 11.52 -2.92
N ILE A 57 0.59 11.01 -1.69
CA ILE A 57 0.63 11.83 -0.48
C ILE A 57 1.72 12.90 -0.59
N ARG A 58 2.90 12.56 -1.13
CA ARG A 58 4.00 13.52 -1.29
C ARG A 58 3.72 14.59 -2.36
N ILE A 59 2.88 14.30 -3.35
CA ILE A 59 2.48 15.26 -4.39
C ILE A 59 1.34 16.15 -3.88
N PHE A 60 0.31 15.57 -3.26
CA PHE A 60 -0.88 16.27 -2.78
C PHE A 60 -0.63 17.06 -1.49
N ILE A 61 0.06 16.44 -0.53
CA ILE A 61 0.43 17.09 0.73
C ILE A 61 1.79 17.75 0.50
N ARG A 62 1.75 18.91 -0.17
CA ARG A 62 2.89 19.81 -0.43
C ARG A 62 3.38 20.46 0.87
N ASN A 63 3.68 19.66 1.89
CA ASN A 63 4.20 20.15 3.14
C ASN A 63 5.73 20.12 3.09
N THR A 64 6.34 21.28 3.32
CA THR A 64 7.74 21.64 3.00
C THR A 64 8.80 20.87 3.80
N SER A 65 8.41 19.88 4.61
CA SER A 65 9.33 19.04 5.38
C SER A 65 9.71 17.80 4.57
N ASP A 66 10.97 17.76 4.12
CA ASP A 66 11.53 16.68 3.28
C ASP A 66 11.57 15.29 3.98
N LYS A 67 11.06 15.19 5.21
CA LYS A 67 10.88 13.93 5.97
C LYS A 67 9.42 13.49 5.93
N LEU A 68 9.18 12.27 5.43
CA LEU A 68 7.89 11.60 5.57
C LEU A 68 7.61 11.47 7.09
N SER A 69 6.65 12.25 7.59
CA SER A 69 6.19 12.07 8.98
C SER A 69 5.71 10.64 9.17
N LYS A 70 5.93 10.05 10.35
CA LYS A 70 5.43 8.70 10.71
C LYS A 70 3.93 8.57 10.39
N LYS A 71 3.16 9.65 10.52
CA LYS A 71 1.75 9.71 10.12
C LYS A 71 1.50 9.36 8.65
N HIS A 72 2.26 9.96 7.72
CA HIS A 72 2.10 9.73 6.30
C HIS A 72 2.50 8.30 5.91
N PHE A 73 3.51 7.75 6.57
CA PHE A 73 3.89 6.35 6.39
C PHE A 73 2.74 5.42 6.78
N VAL A 74 2.20 5.57 8.01
CA VAL A 74 1.07 4.74 8.47
C VAL A 74 -0.17 4.91 7.58
N MET A 75 -0.44 6.13 7.13
CA MET A 75 -1.55 6.41 6.21
C MET A 75 -1.37 5.71 4.86
N ALA A 76 -0.18 5.77 4.25
CA ALA A 76 0.13 5.05 3.01
C ALA A 76 0.04 3.52 3.20
N THR A 77 0.52 3.01 4.34
CA THR A 77 0.41 1.59 4.71
C THR A 77 -1.05 1.16 4.80
N LEU A 78 -1.90 1.91 5.49
CA LEU A 78 -3.33 1.58 5.62
C LEU A 78 -4.05 1.63 4.27
N LEU A 79 -3.80 2.67 3.47
CA LEU A 79 -4.39 2.82 2.14
C LEU A 79 -3.98 1.70 1.18
N ALA A 80 -2.77 1.16 1.31
CA ALA A 80 -2.33 0.00 0.53
C ALA A 80 -2.84 -1.34 1.11
N ALA A 81 -2.88 -1.46 2.44
CA ALA A 81 -3.30 -2.68 3.12
C ALA A 81 -4.77 -3.00 2.85
N ILE A 82 -5.67 -2.01 2.93
CA ILE A 82 -7.11 -2.20 2.74
C ILE A 82 -7.43 -2.93 1.41
N PRO A 83 -7.07 -2.40 0.23
CA PRO A 83 -7.39 -3.07 -1.04
C PRO A 83 -6.66 -4.41 -1.20
N THR A 84 -5.44 -4.54 -0.67
CA THR A 84 -4.70 -5.81 -0.74
C THR A 84 -5.36 -6.90 0.10
N CYS A 85 -5.77 -6.58 1.34
CA CYS A 85 -6.46 -7.50 2.23
C CYS A 85 -7.84 -7.88 1.68
N LEU A 86 -8.57 -6.92 1.11
CA LEU A 86 -9.85 -7.21 0.45
C LEU A 86 -9.68 -8.20 -0.71
N LEU A 87 -8.70 -7.98 -1.59
CA LEU A 87 -8.38 -8.91 -2.68
C LEU A 87 -7.94 -10.29 -2.17
N LEU A 88 -7.15 -10.33 -1.09
CA LEU A 88 -6.70 -11.58 -0.51
C LEU A 88 -7.87 -12.37 0.08
N LEU A 89 -8.75 -11.73 0.83
CA LEU A 89 -9.94 -12.38 1.40
C LEU A 89 -10.93 -12.83 0.31
N ASP A 90 -11.11 -12.02 -0.75
CA ASP A 90 -11.92 -12.39 -1.92
C ASP A 90 -11.36 -13.63 -2.61
N SER A 91 -10.03 -13.75 -2.73
CA SER A 91 -9.39 -14.91 -3.36
C SER A 91 -9.58 -16.25 -2.63
N VAL A 92 -10.03 -16.23 -1.37
CA VAL A 92 -10.26 -17.44 -0.56
C VAL A 92 -11.77 -17.77 -0.50
N ASP A 93 -12.63 -17.05 -1.22
CA ASP A 93 -14.10 -17.12 -1.12
C ASP A 93 -14.64 -16.93 0.31
N GLN A 94 -13.79 -16.42 1.22
CA GLN A 94 -14.12 -16.18 2.63
C GLN A 94 -14.71 -14.79 2.85
N LEU A 95 -14.71 -13.93 1.83
CA LEU A 95 -15.21 -12.59 1.95
C LEU A 95 -16.73 -12.55 1.75
N THR A 96 -17.48 -12.43 2.83
CA THR A 96 -18.86 -11.94 2.68
C THR A 96 -18.83 -10.43 2.44
N LEU A 97 -19.75 -9.91 1.60
CA LEU A 97 -19.88 -8.46 1.35
C LEU A 97 -19.96 -7.63 2.64
N LYS A 98 -20.48 -8.23 3.72
CA LYS A 98 -20.56 -7.64 5.06
C LYS A 98 -19.18 -7.43 5.68
N ASP A 99 -18.28 -8.41 5.57
CA ASP A 99 -16.92 -8.33 6.13
C ASP A 99 -16.07 -7.28 5.40
N GLY A 100 -16.23 -7.18 4.08
CA GLY A 100 -15.57 -6.16 3.27
C GLY A 100 -15.99 -4.74 3.67
N LEU A 101 -17.29 -4.51 3.86
CA LEU A 101 -17.84 -3.24 4.37
C LEU A 101 -17.28 -2.90 5.75
N LEU A 102 -17.25 -3.88 6.66
CA LEU A 102 -16.73 -3.69 8.02
C LEU A 102 -15.24 -3.30 8.00
N PHE A 103 -14.43 -3.95 7.16
CA PHE A 103 -13.02 -3.62 6.97
C PHE A 103 -12.80 -2.20 6.44
N ILE A 104 -13.60 -1.78 5.46
CA ILE A 104 -13.53 -0.44 4.89
C ILE A 104 -13.89 0.60 5.95
N THR A 105 -15.02 0.41 6.65
CA THR A 105 -15.46 1.31 7.72
C THR A 105 -14.42 1.43 8.82
N PHE A 106 -13.84 0.30 9.26
CA PHE A 106 -12.77 0.30 10.25
C PHE A 106 -11.52 1.05 9.76
N GLY A 107 -11.11 0.82 8.50
CA GLY A 107 -10.01 1.54 7.87
C GLY A 107 -10.22 3.06 7.85
N ILE A 108 -11.44 3.51 7.51
CA ILE A 108 -11.81 4.94 7.54
C ILE A 108 -11.70 5.50 8.96
N PHE A 109 -12.20 4.78 9.98
CA PHE A 109 -12.09 5.22 11.37
C PHE A 109 -10.65 5.33 11.84
N VAL A 110 -9.79 4.36 11.51
CA VAL A 110 -8.37 4.38 11.86
C VAL A 110 -7.66 5.56 11.18
N LEU A 111 -7.94 5.79 9.88
CA LEU A 111 -7.39 6.92 9.13
C LEU A 111 -7.83 8.26 9.72
N PHE A 112 -9.12 8.39 10.04
CA PHE A 112 -9.67 9.57 10.69
C PHE A 112 -9.00 9.82 12.05
N TYR A 113 -8.85 8.77 12.86
CA TYR A 113 -8.23 8.85 14.17
C TYR A 113 -6.75 9.28 14.07
N ILE A 114 -5.97 8.71 13.17
CA ILE A 114 -4.56 9.08 12.95
C ILE A 114 -4.42 10.54 12.48
N ASN A 115 -5.35 10.99 11.65
CA ASN A 115 -5.34 12.38 11.19
C ASN A 115 -5.61 13.34 12.36
N ARG A 116 -6.60 13.01 13.20
CA ARG A 116 -7.05 13.82 14.34
C ARG A 116 -6.09 13.75 15.54
N VAL A 117 -5.42 12.62 15.76
CA VAL A 117 -4.42 12.46 16.83
C VAL A 117 -3.10 13.05 16.37
N SER A 118 -2.69 14.16 17.00
CA SER A 118 -1.30 14.59 16.95
C SER A 118 -0.45 13.52 17.63
N LEU A 119 0.22 12.67 16.85
CA LEU A 119 1.31 11.81 17.32
C LEU A 119 2.44 12.73 17.82
N LYS A 120 2.25 13.28 19.02
CA LYS A 120 3.18 14.15 19.71
C LYS A 120 4.39 13.27 20.03
N LYS A 121 5.49 13.51 19.31
CA LYS A 121 6.75 12.79 19.50
C LYS A 121 7.13 12.91 20.98
N PRO A 122 7.30 11.80 21.74
CA PRO A 122 7.89 11.90 23.06
C PRO A 122 9.31 12.46 22.88
N ARG A 123 9.57 13.62 23.47
CA ARG A 123 10.93 14.12 23.66
C ARG A 123 11.50 13.29 24.81
N TYR A 124 12.30 12.29 24.46
CA TYR A 124 13.35 11.80 25.34
C TYR A 124 14.65 12.44 24.87
#